data_AF-A0A844H014-F1
#
_entry.id   AF-A0A844H014-F1
#
_cell.length_a   1.000
_cell.length_b   1.000
_cell.length_c   1.000
_cell.angle_alpha   90.00
_cell.angle_beta   90.00
_cell.angle_gamma   90.00
#
_symmetry.space_group_name_H-M   'P 1'
#
loop_
_entity.id
_entity.type
_entity.pdbx_description
1 polymer ?
#
loop_
_entity_poly.entity_id
_entity_poly.type
_entity_poly.pdbx_seq_one_letter_code
_entity_poly.pdbx_strand_id
1 'polypeptide(L)'
;MQVEKAVQEILQKDKPERVTLRKVGVMTGLKALLEHKLDKLPLTKTYLQETVESVEIFQDRRIRWAIAVLEQRGEEVKAWKIMQIAGLRNNCLERVEKIISSTFRTQL
;
A
#
# COMPACT_ATOMS: atom_id res chain seq x y z
N MET A 1 -0.87 -14.39 -14.45
CA MET A 1 -1.44 -13.43 -15.43
C MET A 1 -0.58 -12.16 -15.52
N GLN A 2 -0.53 -11.44 -16.66
CA GLN A 2 0.29 -10.22 -16.81
C GLN A 2 -0.06 -9.13 -15.78
N VAL A 3 -1.35 -8.98 -15.48
CA VAL A 3 -1.89 -8.05 -14.47
C VAL A 3 -1.42 -8.41 -13.05
N GLU A 4 -1.52 -9.68 -12.65
CA GLU A 4 -1.04 -10.14 -11.34
C GLU A 4 0.45 -9.88 -11.15
N LYS A 5 1.26 -10.16 -12.18
CA LYS A 5 2.70 -9.92 -12.13
C LYS A 5 3.01 -8.44 -11.90
N ALA A 6 2.33 -7.54 -12.62
CA ALA A 6 2.50 -6.10 -12.43
C ALA A 6 2.09 -5.64 -11.02
N VAL A 7 1.00 -6.18 -10.46
CA VAL A 7 0.60 -5.91 -9.07
C VAL A 7 1.67 -6.38 -8.09
N GLN A 8 2.19 -7.61 -8.26
CA GLN A 8 3.24 -8.15 -7.40
C GLN A 8 4.53 -7.32 -7.48
N GLU A 9 4.94 -6.89 -8.67
CA GLU A 9 6.11 -6.02 -8.85
C GLU A 9 5.96 -4.68 -8.13
N ILE A 10 4.74 -4.10 -8.07
CA ILE A 10 4.47 -2.88 -7.30
C ILE A 10 4.55 -3.16 -5.79
N LEU A 11 3.98 -4.29 -5.35
CA LEU A 11 3.93 -4.66 -3.93
C LEU A 11 5.29 -5.02 -3.34
N GLN A 12 6.20 -5.57 -4.16
CA GLN A 12 7.54 -6.00 -3.76
C GLN A 12 8.57 -4.86 -3.76
N LYS A 13 8.17 -3.62 -4.04
CA LYS A 13 9.07 -2.46 -3.93
C LYS A 13 9.46 -2.22 -2.48
N ASP A 14 10.76 -2.05 -2.23
CA ASP A 14 11.30 -1.73 -0.91
C ASP A 14 10.61 -0.53 -0.25
N LYS A 15 10.45 0.56 -1.01
CA LYS A 15 9.61 1.70 -0.61
C LYS A 15 8.22 1.50 -1.21
N PRO A 16 7.14 1.52 -0.40
CA PRO A 16 5.79 1.27 -0.90
C PRO A 16 5.38 2.21 -2.03
N GLU A 17 4.98 1.64 -3.16
CA GLU A 17 4.28 2.31 -4.25
C GLU A 17 2.82 1.87 -4.30
N ARG A 18 1.88 2.79 -4.47
CA ARG A 18 0.44 2.45 -4.46
C ARG A 18 0.06 1.62 -5.67
N VAL A 19 -0.63 0.51 -5.44
CA VAL A 19 -1.30 -0.26 -6.50
C VAL A 19 -2.53 0.52 -6.96
N THR A 20 -2.51 0.99 -8.21
CA THR A 20 -3.65 1.68 -8.83
C THR A 20 -3.94 1.09 -10.20
N LEU A 21 -5.22 1.15 -10.62
CA LEU A 21 -5.64 0.70 -11.96
C LEU A 21 -4.77 1.32 -13.06
N ARG A 22 -4.53 2.63 -12.97
CA ARG A 22 -3.69 3.37 -13.92
C ARG A 22 -2.25 2.85 -13.95
N LYS A 23 -1.61 2.64 -12.79
CA LYS A 23 -0.22 2.16 -12.71
C LYS A 23 -0.10 0.76 -13.30
N VAL A 24 -1.01 -0.14 -12.93
CA VAL A 24 -1.07 -1.50 -13.46
C VAL A 24 -1.30 -1.48 -14.98
N GLY A 25 -2.22 -0.65 -15.47
CA GLY A 25 -2.48 -0.48 -16.91
C GLY A 25 -1.27 0.05 -17.69
N VAL A 26 -0.49 0.96 -17.11
CA VAL A 26 0.75 1.45 -17.72
C VAL A 26 1.83 0.36 -17.74
N MET A 27 2.06 -0.34 -16.63
CA MET A 27 3.07 -1.40 -16.53
C MET A 27 2.80 -2.58 -17.46
N THR A 28 1.53 -2.87 -17.71
CA THR A 28 1.12 -3.98 -18.59
C THR A 28 0.92 -3.56 -20.05
N GLY A 29 0.92 -2.26 -20.37
CA GLY A 29 0.50 -1.76 -21.69
C GLY A 29 -1.01 -1.91 -21.96
N LEU A 30 -1.80 -2.28 -20.95
CA LEU A 30 -3.25 -2.55 -21.07
C LEU A 30 -4.11 -1.38 -20.58
N LYS A 31 -3.55 -0.17 -20.40
CA LYS A 31 -4.26 0.99 -19.81
C LYS A 31 -5.65 1.21 -20.41
N ALA A 32 -5.78 1.33 -21.73
CA ALA A 32 -7.07 1.57 -22.37
C ALA A 32 -8.06 0.40 -22.18
N LEU A 33 -7.56 -0.84 -22.13
CA LEU A 33 -8.37 -2.03 -21.89
C LEU A 33 -8.90 -2.04 -20.45
N LEU A 34 -8.04 -1.77 -19.47
CA LEU A 34 -8.41 -1.76 -18.04
C LEU A 34 -9.28 -0.56 -17.65
N GLU A 35 -9.11 0.60 -18.29
CA GLU A 35 -9.91 1.80 -17.98
C GLU A 35 -11.28 1.79 -18.66
N HIS A 36 -11.41 1.19 -19.86
CA HIS A 36 -12.64 1.32 -20.66
C HIS A 36 -13.36 0.00 -20.95
N LYS A 37 -12.71 -1.16 -20.74
CA LYS A 37 -13.25 -2.46 -21.15
C LYS A 37 -13.14 -3.53 -20.05
N LEU A 38 -13.02 -3.12 -18.79
CA LEU A 38 -12.86 -4.05 -17.66
C LEU A 38 -14.05 -4.98 -17.46
N ASP A 39 -15.26 -4.55 -17.83
CA ASP A 39 -16.48 -5.38 -17.76
C ASP A 39 -16.43 -6.62 -18.66
N LYS A 40 -15.55 -6.62 -19.68
CA LYS A 40 -15.33 -7.78 -20.55
C LYS A 40 -14.32 -8.78 -19.97
N LEU A 41 -13.73 -8.48 -18.82
CA LEU A 41 -12.69 -9.27 -18.16
C LEU A 41 -13.09 -9.56 -16.71
N PRO A 42 -14.13 -10.38 -16.46
CA PRO A 42 -14.71 -10.54 -15.12
C PRO A 42 -13.69 -11.02 -14.08
N LEU A 43 -12.84 -11.99 -14.43
CA LEU A 43 -11.80 -12.50 -13.51
C LEU A 43 -10.75 -11.42 -13.18
N THR A 44 -10.31 -10.67 -14.20
CA THR A 44 -9.36 -9.56 -14.00
C THR A 44 -10.00 -8.41 -13.21
N LYS A 45 -11.29 -8.15 -13.43
CA LYS A 45 -12.06 -7.14 -12.71
C LYS A 45 -12.11 -7.46 -11.23
N THR A 46 -12.51 -8.67 -10.86
CA THR A 46 -12.55 -9.13 -9.47
C THR A 46 -11.17 -9.00 -8.82
N TYR A 47 -10.13 -9.52 -9.47
CA TYR A 47 -8.77 -9.42 -8.96
C TYR A 47 -8.30 -7.97 -8.74
N LEU A 48 -8.56 -7.08 -9.69
CA LEU A 48 -8.18 -5.66 -9.56
C LEU A 48 -8.99 -4.93 -8.50
N GLN A 49 -10.26 -5.29 -8.30
CA GLN A 49 -11.09 -4.73 -7.21
C GLN A 49 -10.55 -5.11 -5.83
N GLU A 50 -9.98 -6.31 -5.68
CA GLU A 50 -9.38 -6.78 -4.44
C GLU A 50 -7.97 -6.21 -4.20
N THR A 51 -7.23 -5.89 -5.26
CA THR A 51 -5.80 -5.52 -5.16
C THR A 51 -5.50 -4.04 -5.34
N VAL A 52 -6.35 -3.27 -6.03
CA VAL A 52 -6.18 -1.82 -6.14
C VAL A 52 -6.41 -1.18 -4.78
N GLU A 53 -5.40 -0.50 -4.28
CA GLU A 53 -5.44 0.09 -2.94
C GLU A 53 -6.28 1.37 -2.95
N SER A 54 -7.13 1.57 -1.94
CA SER A 54 -7.64 2.89 -1.60
C SER A 54 -6.51 3.80 -1.09
N VAL A 55 -6.80 5.08 -0.85
CA VAL A 55 -5.80 5.98 -0.23
C VAL A 55 -5.44 5.48 1.16
N GLU A 56 -6.44 5.03 1.92
CA GLU A 56 -6.34 4.56 3.30
C GLU A 56 -5.53 3.27 3.38
N ILE A 57 -5.85 2.27 2.56
CA ILE A 57 -5.09 1.00 2.52
C ILE A 57 -3.61 1.27 2.23
N PHE A 58 -3.32 2.16 1.28
CA PHE A 58 -1.94 2.51 0.96
C PHE A 58 -1.24 3.31 2.06
N GLN A 59 -1.96 4.18 2.78
CA GLN A 59 -1.42 4.86 3.96
C GLN A 59 -1.04 3.84 5.03
N ASP A 60 -1.93 2.89 5.32
CA ASP A 60 -1.71 1.87 6.35
C ASP A 60 -0.51 0.97 6.02
N ARG A 61 -0.34 0.60 4.74
CA ARG A 61 0.86 -0.13 4.30
C ARG A 61 2.14 0.67 4.48
N ARG A 62 2.12 1.99 4.20
CA ARG A 62 3.26 2.88 4.46
C ARG A 62 3.56 3.03 5.94
N ILE A 63 2.54 3.05 6.81
CA ILE A 63 2.71 3.08 8.27
C ILE A 63 3.46 1.83 8.74
N ARG A 64 2.99 0.64 8.33
CA ARG A 64 3.62 -0.64 8.67
C ARG A 64 5.05 -0.74 8.15
N TRP A 65 5.28 -0.28 6.92
CA TRP A 65 6.62 -0.19 6.36
C TRP A 65 7.54 0.74 7.17
N ALA A 66 7.06 1.91 7.56
CA ALA A 66 7.84 2.84 8.36
C ALA A 66 8.18 2.30 9.77
N ILE A 67 7.28 1.53 10.37
CA ILE A 67 7.55 0.79 11.62
C ILE A 67 8.70 -0.21 11.41
N ALA A 68 8.59 -1.07 10.39
CA ALA A 68 9.63 -2.06 10.08
C ALA A 68 10.99 -1.41 9.79
N VAL A 69 11.01 -0.25 9.11
CA VAL A 69 12.24 0.52 8.89
C VAL A 69 12.86 1.00 10.21
N LEU A 70 12.06 1.49 11.16
CA LEU A 70 12.57 1.91 12.48
C LEU A 70 13.10 0.72 13.29
N GLU A 71 12.38 -0.40 13.29
CA GLU A 71 12.79 -1.62 13.96
C GLU A 71 14.11 -2.16 13.40
N GLN A 72 14.26 -2.21 12.08
CA GLN A 72 15.51 -2.63 11.41
C GLN A 72 16.69 -1.71 11.75
N ARG A 73 16.44 -0.44 12.05
CA ARG A 73 17.46 0.53 12.47
C ARG A 73 17.74 0.51 13.98
N GLY A 74 17.01 -0.30 14.75
CA GLY A 74 17.08 -0.28 16.21
C GLY A 74 16.57 1.02 16.84
N GLU A 75 15.73 1.77 16.13
CA GLU A 75 15.19 3.04 16.59
C GLU A 75 13.85 2.86 17.32
N GLU A 76 13.61 3.70 18.34
CA GLU A 76 12.31 3.75 19.02
C GLU A 76 11.17 4.12 18.06
N VAL A 77 10.09 3.35 18.09
CA VAL A 77 8.90 3.52 17.25
C VAL A 77 8.02 4.65 17.79
N LYS A 78 8.21 5.87 17.27
CA LYS A 78 7.39 7.05 17.59
C LYS A 78 6.50 7.48 16.43
N ALA A 79 5.29 7.95 16.75
CA ALA A 79 4.31 8.39 15.76
C ALA A 79 4.89 9.44 14.78
N TRP A 80 5.59 10.47 15.27
CA TRP A 80 6.18 11.50 14.41
C TRP A 80 7.27 10.95 13.48
N LYS A 81 8.07 9.97 13.92
CA LYS A 81 9.09 9.32 13.06
C LYS A 81 8.43 8.52 11.95
N ILE A 82 7.38 7.77 12.29
CA ILE A 82 6.57 7.02 11.32
C ILE A 82 5.97 7.98 10.29
N MET A 83 5.36 9.07 10.73
CA MET A 83 4.76 10.09 9.86
C MET A 83 5.79 10.66 8.86
N GLN A 84 7.00 10.98 9.33
CA GLN A 84 8.10 11.46 8.50
C GLN A 84 8.55 10.42 7.47
N ILE A 85 8.83 9.19 7.91
CA ILE A 85 9.29 8.11 7.02
C ILE A 85 8.22 7.75 5.98
N ALA A 86 6.96 7.59 6.42
CA ALA A 86 5.83 7.25 5.56
C ALA A 86 5.37 8.39 4.63
N GLY A 87 5.85 9.62 4.84
CA GLY A 87 5.45 10.81 4.10
C GLY A 87 3.95 11.12 4.27
N LEU A 88 3.48 11.11 5.52
CA LEU A 88 2.08 11.36 5.89
C LEU A 88 1.90 12.74 6.52
N ARG A 89 0.71 13.32 6.35
CA ARG A 89 0.32 14.61 6.93
C ARG A 89 -0.45 14.42 8.23
N ASN A 90 -0.52 15.45 9.07
CA ASN A 90 -1.09 15.38 10.44
C ASN A 90 -2.49 14.75 10.55
N ASN A 91 -3.31 14.78 9.50
CA ASN A 91 -4.61 14.10 9.47
C ASN A 91 -4.52 12.55 9.55
N CYS A 92 -3.32 11.97 9.43
CA CYS A 92 -3.08 10.54 9.63
C CYS A 92 -2.61 10.18 11.05
N LEU A 93 -2.38 11.16 11.94
CA LEU A 93 -1.75 10.93 13.24
C LEU A 93 -2.54 9.95 14.12
N GLU A 94 -3.84 10.16 14.27
CA GLU A 94 -4.72 9.29 15.06
C GLU A 94 -4.65 7.84 14.55
N ARG A 95 -4.57 7.64 13.23
CA ARG A 95 -4.47 6.31 12.64
C ARG A 95 -3.11 5.68 12.91
N VAL A 96 -2.03 6.44 12.83
CA VAL A 96 -0.69 5.98 13.19
C VAL A 96 -0.66 5.52 14.65
N GLU A 97 -1.20 6.31 15.58
CA GLU A 97 -1.25 5.97 17.00
C GLU A 97 -2.08 4.70 17.26
N LYS A 98 -3.21 4.53 16.57
CA LYS A 98 -4.01 3.29 16.61
C LYS A 98 -3.20 2.08 16.14
N ILE A 99 -2.48 2.18 15.02
CA ILE A 99 -1.66 1.06 14.50
C ILE A 99 -0.51 0.72 15.46
N ILE A 100 0.20 1.73 15.99
CA ILE A 100 1.24 1.54 17.00
C ILE A 100 0.67 0.78 18.21
N SER A 101 -0.41 1.29 18.81
CA SER A 101 -1.00 0.67 20.00
C SER A 101 -1.50 -0.75 19.75
N SER A 102 -2.04 -1.06 18.57
CA SER A 102 -2.43 -2.43 18.21
C SER A 102 -1.23 -3.37 18.05
N THR A 103 -0.09 -2.87 17.55
CA THR A 103 1.10 -3.68 17.27
C THR A 103 1.82 -4.08 18.56
N PHE A 104 1.92 -3.16 19.52
CA PHE A 104 2.61 -3.40 20.79
C PHE A 104 1.74 -4.10 21.86
N ARG A 105 0.41 -4.09 21.73
CA ARG A 105 -0.48 -4.83 22.64
C ARG A 105 -0.47 -6.35 22.42
N THR A 106 -0.01 -6.83 21.26
CA THR A 106 0.00 -8.26 20.93
C THR A 106 1.30 -8.98 21.40
N GLN A 107 2.19 -8.27 22.09
CA GLN A 107 3.47 -8.80 22.61
C GLN A 107 3.46 -9.07 24.13
N LEU A 108 2.28 -9.05 24.78
CA LEU A 108 2.09 -9.37 26.21
C LEU A 108 1.24 -10.63 26.39
#